data_AF-A0A431U6I0-F1
#
_entry.id   AF-A0A431U6I0-F1
#
_cell.length_a   1.000
_cell.length_b   1.000
_cell.length_c   1.000
_cell.angle_alpha   90.00
_cell.angle_beta   90.00
_cell.angle_gamma   90.00
#
_symmetry.space_group_name_H-M   'P 1'
#
loop_
_entity.id
_entity.type
_entity.pdbx_description
1 polymer ?
#
loop_
_entity_poly.entity_id
_entity_poly.type
_entity_poly.pdbx_seq_one_letter_code
_entity_poly.pdbx_strand_id
1 'polypeptide(L)'
;MCLTRSISRCLLSALVVAAACQSKKQQAHTLQEFVRVQEIESVEAYNYSGQHWLSAAELQDFKSRFGAMRYEPGGGRQLKSVDMGTTVFVLHSRGQTHHLIGSPTSQYLGIPRALATQNREELSDEDQHTQDVLLFEFSRPTNINNYRHGPKIPKRH
;
A
#
# COMPACT_ATOMS: atom_id res chain seq x y z
N MET A 1 4.10 43.19 -66.40
CA MET A 1 4.59 41.92 -65.83
C MET A 1 4.38 41.97 -64.33
N CYS A 2 3.31 41.35 -63.81
CA CYS A 2 3.03 41.28 -62.37
C CYS A 2 2.84 39.81 -62.01
N LEU A 3 3.76 39.26 -61.23
CA LEU A 3 3.67 37.94 -60.63
C LEU A 3 4.61 37.91 -59.42
N THR A 4 4.05 37.91 -58.21
CA THR A 4 4.55 37.20 -57.03
C THR A 4 3.53 37.36 -55.89
N ARG A 5 2.83 36.27 -55.55
CA ARG A 5 3.01 35.39 -54.36
C ARG A 5 2.13 35.85 -53.18
N SER A 6 1.04 35.14 -52.89
CA SER A 6 0.93 33.86 -52.16
C SER A 6 0.95 34.01 -50.63
N ILE A 7 -0.17 33.57 -50.05
CA ILE A 7 -0.27 32.84 -48.78
C ILE A 7 -0.03 33.67 -47.51
N SER A 8 -1.13 34.18 -46.94
CA SER A 8 -1.19 34.53 -45.52
C SER A 8 -2.58 34.17 -44.97
N ARG A 9 -2.88 32.88 -44.91
CA ARG A 9 -4.07 32.31 -44.26
C ARG A 9 -3.74 30.96 -43.62
N CYS A 10 -2.77 30.94 -42.72
CA CYS A 10 -2.50 29.78 -41.85
C CYS A 10 -1.97 30.26 -40.50
N LEU A 11 -2.73 31.06 -39.75
CA LEU A 11 -2.30 31.54 -38.42
C LEU A 11 -3.43 31.59 -37.40
N LEU A 12 -4.41 30.67 -37.47
CA LEU A 12 -5.55 30.68 -36.55
C LEU A 12 -6.09 29.31 -36.14
N SER A 13 -5.27 28.25 -36.23
CA SER A 13 -5.71 26.88 -35.88
C SER A 13 -4.83 26.16 -34.86
N ALA A 14 -3.83 26.82 -34.27
CA ALA A 14 -2.88 26.19 -33.34
C ALA A 14 -3.20 26.50 -31.86
N LEU A 15 -4.49 26.69 -31.52
CA LEU A 15 -4.89 27.02 -30.15
C LEU A 15 -6.07 26.17 -29.65
N VAL A 16 -6.10 24.88 -29.96
CA VAL A 16 -6.94 23.90 -29.26
C VAL A 16 -6.15 22.59 -29.17
N VAL A 17 -6.28 21.89 -28.05
CA VAL A 17 -5.55 20.67 -27.64
C VAL A 17 -4.17 20.89 -26.99
N ALA A 18 -4.10 21.80 -26.00
CA ALA A 18 -3.17 21.67 -24.87
C ALA A 18 -3.90 21.25 -23.58
N ALA A 19 -5.09 20.66 -23.71
CA ALA A 19 -5.88 20.13 -22.59
C ALA A 19 -6.07 18.62 -22.81
N ALA A 20 -5.09 17.81 -22.38
CA ALA A 20 -5.29 16.38 -22.09
C ALA A 20 -4.06 15.70 -21.49
N CYS A 21 -2.88 16.33 -21.45
CA CYS A 21 -1.72 15.77 -20.75
C CYS A 21 -1.62 16.31 -19.32
N GLN A 22 -2.72 16.38 -18.57
CA GLN A 22 -2.59 16.25 -17.13
C GLN A 22 -2.35 14.76 -16.88
N SER A 23 -1.08 14.37 -16.99
CA SER A 23 -0.60 13.18 -16.30
C SER A 23 -1.04 13.34 -14.85
N LYS A 24 -2.15 12.68 -14.47
CA LYS A 24 -2.60 12.59 -13.09
C LYS A 24 -1.38 12.08 -12.34
N LYS A 25 -0.65 12.98 -11.66
CA LYS A 25 0.36 12.57 -10.69
C LYS A 25 -0.41 11.70 -9.71
N GLN A 26 -0.23 10.39 -9.82
CA GLN A 26 -0.80 9.41 -8.90
C GLN A 26 -0.48 9.91 -7.50
N GLN A 27 -1.50 10.36 -6.79
CA GLN A 27 -1.33 10.88 -5.45
C GLN A 27 -0.88 9.69 -4.61
N ALA A 28 0.31 9.79 -4.02
CA ALA A 28 0.87 8.70 -3.24
C ALA A 28 0.05 8.55 -1.95
N HIS A 29 -0.87 7.59 -1.93
CA HIS A 29 -1.72 7.31 -0.78
C HIS A 29 -0.96 6.48 0.25
N THR A 30 -1.21 6.74 1.53
CA THR A 30 -0.61 6.03 2.66
C THR A 30 -1.61 5.13 3.36
N LEU A 31 -1.15 4.03 3.97
CA LEU A 31 -2.03 3.04 4.61
C LEU A 31 -2.87 3.60 5.76
N GLN A 32 -2.39 4.63 6.46
CA GLN A 32 -3.18 5.33 7.48
C GLN A 32 -4.44 6.03 6.93
N GLU A 33 -4.48 6.35 5.63
CA GLU A 33 -5.69 6.87 4.96
C GLU A 33 -6.77 5.78 4.79
N PHE A 34 -6.35 4.52 4.87
CA PHE A 34 -7.16 3.33 4.60
C PHE A 34 -7.54 2.59 5.89
N VAL A 35 -6.63 2.60 6.88
CA VAL A 35 -6.72 1.82 8.13
C VAL A 35 -6.62 2.73 9.35
N ARG A 36 -7.43 2.47 10.38
CA ARG A 36 -7.32 3.14 11.68
C ARG A 36 -6.18 2.56 12.53
N VAL A 37 -4.95 2.90 12.17
CA VAL A 37 -3.73 2.38 12.81
C VAL A 37 -3.69 2.56 14.33
N GLN A 38 -4.27 3.65 14.83
CA GLN A 38 -4.30 3.93 16.27
C GLN A 38 -5.10 2.89 17.07
N GLU A 39 -6.06 2.24 16.42
CA GLU A 39 -6.97 1.27 17.05
C GLU A 39 -6.40 -0.16 17.04
N ILE A 40 -5.22 -0.37 16.47
CA ILE A 40 -4.51 -1.65 16.58
C ILE A 40 -4.11 -1.85 18.05
N GLU A 41 -4.68 -2.86 18.69
CA GLU A 41 -4.49 -3.16 20.11
C GLU A 41 -3.21 -3.97 20.33
N SER A 42 -2.98 -4.96 19.47
CA SER A 42 -1.83 -5.86 19.53
C SER A 42 -1.51 -6.45 18.16
N VAL A 43 -0.26 -6.87 17.99
CA VAL A 43 0.21 -7.49 16.76
C VAL A 43 1.02 -8.72 17.09
N GLU A 44 0.71 -9.82 16.42
CA GLU A 44 1.56 -11.01 16.38
C GLU A 44 2.48 -10.90 15.17
N ALA A 45 3.77 -11.15 15.36
CA ALA A 45 4.75 -11.21 14.28
C ALA A 45 5.16 -12.67 14.03
N TYR A 46 5.21 -13.03 12.74
CA TYR A 46 5.64 -14.33 12.24
C TYR A 46 6.84 -14.11 11.34
N ASN A 47 8.04 -14.38 11.86
CA ASN A 47 9.28 -14.16 11.13
C ASN A 47 10.30 -15.25 11.47
N TYR A 48 11.56 -15.09 11.04
CA TYR A 48 12.59 -16.11 11.27
C TYR A 48 12.94 -16.33 12.75
N SER A 49 12.52 -15.44 13.65
CA SER A 49 12.67 -15.59 15.11
C SER A 49 11.52 -16.40 15.74
N GLY A 50 10.49 -16.77 14.96
CA GLY A 50 9.29 -17.47 15.39
C GLY A 50 8.09 -16.55 15.61
N GLN A 51 7.06 -17.08 16.28
CA GLN A 51 5.81 -16.37 16.56
C GLN A 51 5.84 -15.74 17.96
N HIS A 52 5.60 -14.43 18.02
CA HIS A 52 5.58 -13.66 19.27
C HIS A 52 4.66 -12.44 19.13
N TRP A 53 4.18 -11.93 20.26
CA TRP A 53 3.53 -10.62 20.31
C TRP A 53 4.59 -9.53 20.18
N LEU A 54 4.25 -8.40 19.56
CA LEU A 54 5.10 -7.21 19.66
C LEU A 54 5.13 -6.68 21.09
N SER A 55 6.30 -6.27 21.55
CA SER A 55 6.41 -5.44 22.77
C SER A 55 5.73 -4.07 22.56
N ALA A 56 5.48 -3.33 23.64
CA ALA A 56 4.87 -2.00 23.53
C ALA A 56 5.69 -1.04 22.65
N ALA A 57 7.02 -1.08 22.75
CA ALA A 57 7.91 -0.27 21.92
C ALA A 57 7.86 -0.69 20.44
N GLU A 58 7.90 -2.00 20.17
CA GLU A 58 7.78 -2.54 18.81
C GLU A 58 6.41 -2.25 18.19
N LEU A 59 5.33 -2.30 18.99
CA LEU A 59 3.99 -1.97 18.51
C LEU A 59 3.89 -0.49 18.09
N GLN A 60 4.51 0.43 18.83
CA GLN A 60 4.54 1.84 18.46
C GLN A 60 5.36 2.09 17.17
N ASP A 61 6.54 1.47 17.07
CA ASP A 61 7.35 1.52 15.82
C ASP A 61 6.58 0.90 14.64
N PHE A 62 5.95 -0.25 14.87
CA PHE A 62 5.10 -0.93 13.88
C PHE A 62 3.96 0.00 13.41
N LYS A 63 3.17 0.58 14.32
CA LYS A 63 2.09 1.52 13.98
C LYS A 63 2.60 2.67 13.11
N SER A 64 3.72 3.29 13.51
CA SER A 64 4.31 4.38 12.74
C SER A 64 4.72 3.97 11.33
N ARG A 65 5.34 2.80 11.17
CA ARG A 65 5.80 2.31 9.86
C ARG A 65 4.65 1.82 9.00
N PHE A 66 3.73 1.09 9.60
CA PHE A 66 2.56 0.51 8.97
C PHE A 66 1.67 1.61 8.39
N GLY A 67 1.34 2.64 9.17
CA GLY A 67 0.55 3.78 8.66
C GLY A 67 1.24 4.54 7.52
N ALA A 68 2.57 4.59 7.51
CA ALA A 68 3.36 5.27 6.49
C ALA A 68 3.65 4.42 5.24
N MET A 69 3.10 3.20 5.14
CA MET A 69 3.24 2.37 3.95
C MET A 69 2.52 3.02 2.77
N ARG A 70 3.15 2.98 1.60
CA ARG A 70 2.63 3.59 0.37
C ARG A 70 1.80 2.58 -0.38
N TYR A 71 0.63 3.01 -0.84
CA TYR A 71 -0.20 2.22 -1.72
C TYR A 71 0.47 2.05 -3.09
N GLU A 72 0.47 0.83 -3.62
CA GLU A 72 0.99 0.50 -4.95
C GLU A 72 -0.19 0.10 -5.87
N PRO A 73 -0.75 1.05 -6.66
CA PRO A 73 -1.92 0.81 -7.50
C PRO A 73 -1.64 -0.24 -8.58
N GLY A 74 -2.62 -1.10 -8.89
CA GLY A 74 -2.40 -2.22 -9.82
C GLY A 74 -1.48 -3.32 -9.26
N GLY A 75 -1.03 -3.18 -8.01
CA GLY A 75 -0.22 -4.15 -7.28
C GLY A 75 -0.87 -5.53 -7.16
N GLY A 76 -2.19 -5.63 -7.32
CA GLY A 76 -2.89 -6.92 -7.44
C GLY A 76 -2.33 -7.84 -8.54
N ARG A 77 -1.84 -7.26 -9.64
CA ARG A 77 -1.13 -8.00 -10.71
C ARG A 77 0.32 -8.29 -10.36
N GLN A 78 0.97 -7.39 -9.61
CA GLN A 78 2.34 -7.54 -9.11
C GLN A 78 2.45 -8.54 -7.94
N LEU A 79 1.35 -8.87 -7.25
CA LEU A 79 1.32 -9.90 -6.20
C LEU A 79 1.86 -11.25 -6.68
N LYS A 80 1.78 -11.57 -7.98
CA LYS A 80 2.36 -12.78 -8.57
C LYS A 80 3.88 -12.70 -8.77
N SER A 81 4.45 -11.50 -8.85
CA SER A 81 5.89 -11.25 -9.02
C SER A 81 6.61 -10.89 -7.71
N VAL A 82 5.86 -10.53 -6.67
CA VAL A 82 6.39 -10.22 -5.34
C VAL A 82 6.26 -11.46 -4.45
N ASP A 83 7.30 -11.77 -3.68
CA ASP A 83 7.27 -12.86 -2.71
C ASP A 83 6.35 -12.50 -1.52
N MET A 84 5.12 -13.02 -1.54
CA MET A 84 4.06 -12.73 -0.57
C MET A 84 3.57 -13.97 0.16
N GLY A 85 4.26 -15.12 0.05
CA GLY A 85 3.67 -16.43 0.32
C GLY A 85 3.29 -16.78 1.77
N THR A 86 3.50 -15.89 2.75
CA THR A 86 3.30 -16.20 4.18
C THR A 86 2.55 -15.10 4.94
N THR A 87 1.82 -15.47 5.99
CA THR A 87 1.38 -14.48 6.98
C THR A 87 2.59 -14.04 7.79
N VAL A 88 2.86 -12.74 7.81
CA VAL A 88 4.00 -12.16 8.54
C VAL A 88 3.55 -11.34 9.75
N PHE A 89 2.31 -10.85 9.74
CA PHE A 89 1.69 -10.23 10.91
C PHE A 89 0.22 -10.62 11.05
N VAL A 90 -0.24 -10.67 12.29
CA VAL A 90 -1.67 -10.76 12.62
C VAL A 90 -2.03 -9.56 13.48
N LEU A 91 -2.88 -8.69 12.95
CA LEU A 91 -3.35 -7.49 13.64
C LEU A 91 -4.62 -7.80 14.43
N HIS A 92 -4.68 -7.32 15.66
CA HIS A 92 -5.89 -7.32 16.46
C HIS A 92 -6.36 -5.88 16.65
N SER A 93 -7.58 -5.58 16.21
CA SER A 93 -8.17 -4.25 16.26
C SER A 93 -9.67 -4.37 16.42
N ARG A 94 -10.26 -3.73 17.44
CA ARG A 94 -11.71 -3.72 17.69
C ARG A 94 -12.32 -5.12 17.80
N GLY A 95 -11.60 -6.06 18.40
CA GLY A 95 -12.02 -7.46 18.50
C GLY A 95 -12.04 -8.22 17.18
N GLN A 96 -11.47 -7.67 16.10
CA GLN A 96 -11.27 -8.35 14.82
C GLN A 96 -9.79 -8.67 14.61
N THR A 97 -9.56 -9.73 13.83
CA THR A 97 -8.22 -10.22 13.48
C THR A 97 -8.00 -10.10 11.98
N HIS A 98 -6.88 -9.49 11.58
CA HIS A 98 -6.50 -9.34 10.17
C HIS A 98 -5.11 -9.90 9.89
N HIS A 99 -5.01 -10.74 8.88
CA HIS A 99 -3.75 -11.36 8.47
C HIS A 99 -3.07 -10.50 7.42
N LEU A 100 -1.85 -10.06 7.69
CA LEU A 100 -1.01 -9.36 6.72
C LEU A 100 -0.08 -10.34 6.06
N ILE A 101 -0.09 -10.31 4.74
CA ILE A 101 0.54 -11.32 3.89
C ILE A 101 1.82 -10.72 3.31
N GLY A 102 2.90 -11.48 3.29
CA GLY A 102 4.20 -11.00 2.84
C GLY A 102 5.30 -12.04 2.99
N SER A 103 6.53 -11.57 2.81
CA SER A 103 7.74 -12.33 3.11
C SER A 103 8.59 -11.51 4.09
N PRO A 104 9.26 -12.12 5.09
CA PRO A 104 10.05 -11.37 6.08
C PRO A 104 11.15 -10.47 5.50
N THR A 105 11.56 -10.72 4.25
CA THR A 105 12.59 -9.96 3.52
C THR A 105 12.00 -9.04 2.44
N SER A 106 10.70 -9.11 2.18
CA SER A 106 10.03 -8.28 1.18
C SER A 106 9.84 -6.85 1.70
N GLN A 107 9.94 -5.88 0.79
CA GLN A 107 9.58 -4.48 1.06
C GLN A 107 8.07 -4.21 0.92
N TYR A 108 7.29 -5.24 0.59
CA TYR A 108 5.85 -5.14 0.39
C TYR A 108 5.06 -5.95 1.40
N LEU A 109 3.87 -5.46 1.74
CA LEU A 109 2.83 -6.20 2.46
C LEU A 109 1.52 -6.18 1.70
N GLY A 110 0.84 -7.32 1.76
CA GLY A 110 -0.46 -7.58 1.22
C GLY A 110 -1.45 -7.34 2.35
N ILE A 111 -2.28 -6.34 2.16
CA ILE A 111 -3.26 -5.89 3.15
C ILE A 111 -4.65 -6.32 2.66
N PRO A 112 -5.41 -7.10 3.45
CA PRO A 112 -6.77 -7.46 3.09
C PRO A 112 -7.60 -6.21 2.79
N ARG A 113 -8.35 -6.21 1.69
CA ARG A 113 -9.16 -5.06 1.27
C ARG A 113 -10.15 -4.63 2.35
N ALA A 114 -10.74 -5.59 3.06
CA ALA A 114 -11.65 -5.34 4.18
C ALA A 114 -11.01 -4.51 5.32
N LEU A 115 -9.69 -4.62 5.51
CA LEU A 115 -8.95 -3.76 6.44
C LEU A 115 -8.68 -2.39 5.82
N ALA A 116 -8.27 -2.35 4.55
CA ALA A 116 -7.88 -1.12 3.85
C ALA A 116 -9.05 -0.18 3.47
N THR A 117 -10.31 -0.60 3.52
CA THR A 117 -11.44 0.27 3.18
C THR A 117 -12.16 0.84 4.40
N GLN A 118 -11.57 0.77 5.60
CA GLN A 118 -12.23 1.22 6.84
C GLN A 118 -12.46 2.73 6.91
N ASN A 119 -11.64 3.52 6.20
CA ASN A 119 -11.65 4.99 6.27
C ASN A 119 -11.93 5.70 4.94
N ARG A 120 -12.06 4.95 3.84
CA ARG A 120 -12.22 5.54 2.51
C ARG A 120 -13.08 4.63 1.62
N GLU A 121 -14.07 5.22 0.95
CA GLU A 121 -14.98 4.50 0.06
C GLU A 121 -14.39 4.28 -1.35
N GLU A 122 -13.41 5.10 -1.75
CA GLU A 122 -12.91 5.10 -3.13
C GLU A 122 -11.47 4.57 -3.23
N LEU A 123 -11.35 3.34 -3.73
CA LEU A 123 -10.14 2.81 -4.37
C LEU A 123 -10.16 3.16 -5.86
N SER A 124 -8.99 3.13 -6.51
CA SER A 124 -8.92 3.36 -7.96
C SER A 124 -9.71 2.30 -8.73
N ASP A 125 -10.26 2.65 -9.91
CA ASP A 125 -11.06 1.74 -10.74
C ASP A 125 -10.33 0.44 -11.12
N GLU A 126 -8.99 0.49 -11.20
CA GLU A 126 -8.11 -0.65 -11.48
C GLU A 126 -8.13 -1.69 -10.35
N ASP A 127 -8.36 -1.24 -9.12
CA ASP A 127 -8.33 -2.05 -7.90
C ASP A 127 -9.73 -2.47 -7.45
N GLN A 128 -10.78 -1.88 -8.02
CA GLN A 128 -12.16 -2.36 -7.84
C GLN A 128 -12.32 -3.78 -8.39
N HIS A 129 -11.56 -4.13 -9.43
CA HIS A 129 -11.65 -5.39 -10.18
C HIS A 129 -10.56 -6.41 -9.81
N THR A 130 -9.64 -6.10 -8.90
CA THR A 130 -8.51 -6.98 -8.56
C THR A 130 -8.38 -7.25 -7.06
N GLN A 131 -8.55 -8.54 -6.72
CA GLN A 131 -8.10 -9.26 -5.52
C GLN A 131 -8.56 -8.79 -4.12
N ASP A 132 -8.77 -9.76 -3.22
CA ASP A 132 -9.10 -9.53 -1.80
C ASP A 132 -7.96 -8.86 -1.00
N VAL A 133 -6.82 -8.59 -1.65
CA VAL A 133 -5.58 -8.10 -1.06
C VAL A 133 -5.04 -6.93 -1.89
N LEU A 134 -4.74 -5.83 -1.21
CA LEU A 134 -4.09 -4.64 -1.76
C LEU A 134 -2.60 -4.64 -1.41
N LEU A 135 -1.76 -4.18 -2.33
CA LEU A 135 -0.31 -4.15 -2.14
C LEU A 135 0.14 -2.78 -1.59
N PHE A 136 0.96 -2.82 -0.54
CA PHE A 136 1.55 -1.64 0.07
C PHE A 136 3.06 -1.84 0.24
N GLU A 137 3.83 -0.79 -0.04
CA GLU A 137 5.28 -0.77 0.09
C GLU A 137 5.70 -0.03 1.36
N PHE A 138 6.71 -0.52 2.07
CA PHE A 138 7.33 0.26 3.15
C PHE A 138 8.02 1.50 2.60
N SER A 139 7.72 2.67 3.17
CA SER A 139 8.33 3.95 2.77
C SER A 139 9.84 4.03 3.01
N ARG A 140 10.40 3.10 3.80
CA ARG A 140 11.83 2.89 4.03
C ARG A 140 12.11 1.39 4.15
N PRO A 141 13.31 0.91 3.78
CA PRO A 141 13.71 -0.48 4.01
C PRO A 141 13.42 -0.90 5.45
N THR A 142 12.55 -1.89 5.61
CA THR A 142 12.10 -2.38 6.91
C THR A 142 12.38 -3.88 6.96
N ASN A 143 13.15 -4.30 7.95
CA ASN A 143 13.40 -5.72 8.19
C ASN A 143 12.38 -6.22 9.20
N ILE A 144 11.42 -7.02 8.75
CA ILE A 144 10.37 -7.60 9.61
C ILE A 144 10.98 -8.49 10.72
N ASN A 145 12.20 -9.00 10.53
CA ASN A 145 12.90 -9.77 11.55
C ASN A 145 13.38 -8.94 12.75
N ASN A 146 13.27 -7.61 12.70
CA ASN A 146 13.60 -6.74 13.83
C ASN A 146 12.53 -6.78 14.93
N TYR A 147 11.31 -7.18 14.59
CA TYR A 147 10.26 -7.45 15.57
C TYR A 147 10.53 -8.82 16.17
N ARG A 148 11.11 -8.90 17.37
CA ARG A 148 11.52 -10.20 17.98
C ARG A 148 11.58 -10.17 19.50
N HIS A 149 11.27 -9.04 20.11
CA HIS A 149 11.55 -8.77 21.52
C HIS A 149 10.35 -8.91 22.44
N GLY A 150 9.14 -9.10 21.89
CA GLY A 150 7.96 -9.31 22.71
C GLY A 150 7.71 -10.77 23.14
N PRO A 151 6.68 -10.99 23.97
CA PRO A 151 6.45 -12.27 24.61
C PRO A 151 6.00 -13.35 23.62
N LYS A 152 6.40 -14.61 23.88
CA LYS A 152 5.95 -15.75 23.09
C LYS A 152 4.43 -15.92 23.20
N ILE A 153 3.81 -16.32 22.09
CA ILE A 153 2.38 -16.58 22.06
C ILE A 153 2.11 -17.93 22.75
N PRO A 154 1.20 -17.98 23.74
CA PRO A 154 0.86 -19.25 24.38
C PRO A 154 0.35 -20.24 23.34
N LYS A 155 0.89 -21.46 23.35
CA LYS A 155 0.30 -22.55 22.55
C LYS A 155 -1.10 -22.81 23.10
N ARG A 156 -2.12 -22.64 22.27
CA ARG A 156 -3.46 -23.12 22.62
C ARG A 156 -3.38 -24.66 22.66
N HIS A 157 -3.62 -25.23 23.85
CA HIS A 157 -3.74 -26.67 24.07
C HIS A 157 -5.10 -27.17 23.58
#